data_AF-A0A4U3ALE2-F1
#
_entry.id   AF-A0A4U3ALE2-F1
#
_cell.length_a   1.000
_cell.length_b   1.000
_cell.length_c   1.000
_cell.angle_alpha   90.00
_cell.angle_beta   90.00
_cell.angle_gamma   90.00
#
_symmetry.space_group_name_H-M   'P 1'
#
loop_
_entity.id
_entity.type
_entity.pdbx_description
1 polymer ?
#
loop_
_entity_poly.entity_id
_entity_poly.type
_entity_poly.pdbx_seq_one_letter_code
_entity_poly.pdbx_strand_id
1 'polypeptide(L)' 'MEIRNSVKAILVHEGKLLVTTYEDEDGIYHLLPGGGQKIGETLDRTLKRECLEETGIEVKEGNLLFIRECFMDPE' A
#
# COMPACT_ATOMS: atom_id res chain seq x y z
N MET A 1 -21.81 -0.27 5.19
CA MET A 1 -20.45 0.30 5.29
C MET A 1 -19.49 -0.85 5.42
N GLU A 2 -18.82 -1.19 4.33
CA GLU A 2 -17.80 -2.24 4.33
C GLU A 2 -16.46 -1.59 4.71
N ILE A 3 -15.83 -2.06 5.79
CA ILE A 3 -14.51 -1.59 6.19
C ILE A 3 -13.49 -2.54 5.56
N ARG A 4 -12.60 -1.99 4.74
CA ARG A 4 -11.48 -2.72 4.17
C ARG A 4 -10.17 -2.16 4.72
N ASN A 5 -9.44 -3.00 5.45
CA ASN A 5 -8.08 -2.68 5.84
C ASN A 5 -7.14 -2.77 4.64
N SER A 6 -6.17 -1.86 4.58
CA SER A 6 -5.05 -1.93 3.66
C SER A 6 -3.79 -1.46 4.36
N VAL A 7 -2.65 -1.92 3.88
CA VAL A 7 -1.32 -1.53 4.38
C VAL A 7 -0.46 -1.10 3.21
N LYS A 8 0.34 -0.06 3.41
CA LYS A 8 1.25 0.48 2.40
C LYS A 8 2.68 0.51 2.94
N ALA A 9 3.65 0.24 2.08
CA ALA A 9 5.07 0.31 2.40
C ALA A 9 5.64 1.68 2.03
N ILE A 10 6.46 2.25 2.92
CA ILE A 10 7.32 3.40 2.61
C ILE A 10 8.73 2.86 2.39
N LEU A 11 9.10 2.68 1.13
CA LEU A 11 10.37 2.09 0.72
C LEU A 11 11.28 3.20 0.19
N VAL A 12 12.29 3.57 0.98
CA VAL A 12 13.26 4.62 0.64
C VAL A 12 14.62 3.99 0.34
N HIS A 13 15.16 4.28 -0.83
CA HIS A 13 16.50 3.84 -1.23
C HIS A 13 17.24 4.99 -1.91
N GLU A 14 18.46 5.29 -1.46
CA GLU A 14 19.29 6.41 -1.97
C GLU A 14 18.53 7.76 -2.05
N GLY A 15 17.72 8.05 -1.02
CA GLY A 15 16.92 9.29 -0.95
C GLY A 15 15.72 9.33 -1.90
N LYS A 16 15.40 8.22 -2.58
CA LYS A 16 14.24 8.10 -3.47
C LYS A 16 13.19 7.20 -2.86
N LEU A 17 11.92 7.57 -3.04
CA LEU A 17 10.75 6.80 -2.61
C LEU A 17 10.24 5.94 -3.77
N LEU A 18 10.02 4.65 -3.53
CA LEU A 18 9.38 3.77 -4.51
C LEU A 18 7.86 4.01 -4.53
N VAL A 19 7.31 4.25 -5.72
CA VAL A 19 5.88 4.44 -5.97
C VAL A 19 5.48 3.77 -7.29
N THR A 20 4.21 3.41 -7.39
CA THR A 20 3.56 3.09 -8.66
C THR A 20 2.94 4.36 -9.22
N THR A 21 3.23 4.67 -10.49
CA THR A 21 2.65 5.81 -11.20
C THR A 21 1.46 5.35 -12.01
N TYR A 22 0.33 6.03 -11.83
CA TYR A 22 -0.87 5.85 -12.61
C TYR A 22 -1.16 7.14 -13.38
N GLU A 23 -1.81 6.98 -14.52
CA GLU A 23 -2.25 8.07 -15.38
C GLU A 23 -3.66 7.75 -15.85
N ASP A 24 -4.59 8.67 -15.60
CA ASP A 24 -5.97 8.61 -16.06
C ASP A 24 -6.43 9.98 -16.62
N GLU A 25 -7.73 10.13 -16.86
CA GLU A 25 -8.32 11.36 -17.43
C GLU A 25 -8.10 12.59 -16.53
N ASP A 26 -7.90 12.40 -15.22
CA ASP A 26 -7.68 13.47 -14.24
C ASP A 26 -6.18 13.78 -14.01
N GLY A 27 -5.28 12.97 -14.59
CA GLY A 27 -3.84 13.21 -14.65
C GLY A 27 -2.97 12.13 -14.01
N ILE A 28 -1.73 12.50 -13.67
CA ILE A 28 -0.74 11.58 -13.09
C ILE A 28 -0.84 11.60 -11.57
N TYR A 29 -0.93 10.42 -10.97
CA TYR A 29 -0.86 10.23 -9.52
C TYR A 29 0.04 9.06 -9.12
N HIS A 30 0.44 9.04 -7.85
CA HIS A 30 1.38 8.07 -7.31
C HIS A 30 0.81 7.35 -6.10
N LEU A 31 0.99 6.04 -6.03
CA LEU A 31 0.62 5.21 -4.89
C LEU A 31 1.84 4.51 -4.32
N LEU A 32 1.87 4.39 -2.99
CA LEU A 32 2.81 3.52 -2.31
C LEU A 32 2.49 2.05 -2.63
N PRO A 33 3.51 1.16 -2.72
CA PRO A 33 3.30 -0.27 -2.80
C PRO A 33 2.51 -0.80 -1.62
N GLY A 34 1.73 -1.85 -1.84
CA GLY A 34 0.89 -2.49 -0.83
C GLY A 34 -0.56 -2.58 -1.25
N GLY A 35 -1.40 -3.20 -0.43
CA GLY A 35 -2.76 -3.48 -0.84
C GLY A 35 -3.68 -3.86 0.30
N GLY A 36 -4.81 -4.45 -0.08
CA GLY A 36 -5.86 -4.83 0.86
C GLY A 36 -5.52 -6.08 1.64
N GLN A 37 -5.88 -6.09 2.91
CA GLN A 37 -5.78 -7.27 3.75
C GLN A 37 -6.77 -8.34 3.28
N LYS A 38 -6.27 -9.56 3.02
CA LYS A 38 -7.16 -10.72 2.80
C LYS A 38 -7.66 -11.27 4.14
N ILE A 39 -8.82 -11.92 4.14
CA ILE A 39 -9.39 -12.53 5.36
C ILE A 39 -8.37 -13.49 5.98
N GLY A 40 -8.08 -13.29 7.26
CA GLY A 40 -7.14 -14.12 8.02
C GLY A 40 -5.66 -13.74 7.87
N GLU A 41 -5.30 -12.76 7.04
CA GLU A 41 -3.95 -12.19 7.04
C GLU A 41 -3.76 -11.21 8.19
N THR A 42 -2.56 -11.13 8.73
CA THR A 42 -2.11 -9.99 9.54
C THR A 42 -1.59 -8.88 8.63
N LEU A 43 -1.57 -7.62 9.09
CA LEU A 43 -1.10 -6.51 8.25
C LEU A 43 0.35 -6.69 7.77
N ASP A 44 1.22 -7.30 8.57
CA ASP A 44 2.59 -7.60 8.17
C ASP A 44 2.66 -8.66 7.05
N ARG A 45 1.78 -9.67 7.07
CA ARG A 45 1.69 -10.68 6.01
C ARG A 45 1.14 -10.07 4.72
N THR A 46 0.12 -9.23 4.84
CA THR A 46 -0.41 -8.46 3.70
C THR A 46 0.68 -7.57 3.09
N LEU A 47 1.44 -6.83 3.92
CA LEU A 47 2.52 -5.97 3.45
C LEU A 47 3.58 -6.76 2.67
N LYS A 48 4.07 -7.87 3.23
CA LYS A 48 5.08 -8.72 2.58
C LYS A 48 4.59 -9.28 1.25
N ARG A 49 3.36 -9.79 1.23
CA ARG A 49 2.75 -10.36 0.02
C ARG A 49 2.60 -9.31 -1.07
N GLU A 50 1.97 -8.18 -0.75
CA GLU A 50 1.68 -7.14 -1.74
C GLU A 50 2.96 -6.50 -2.28
N CYS A 51 3.97 -6.23 -1.44
CA CYS A 51 5.26 -5.74 -1.92
C CYS A 51 5.96 -6.73 -2.85
N LEU A 52 5.91 -8.04 -2.53
CA LEU A 52 6.49 -9.06 -3.40
C LEU A 52 5.72 -9.16 -4.72
N GLU A 53 4.38 -9.13 -4.69
CA GLU A 53 3.51 -9.21 -5.87
C GLU A 53 3.67 -7.99 -6.79
N GLU A 54 3.72 -6.77 -6.24
CA GLU A 54 3.75 -5.52 -7.02
C GLU A 54 5.15 -5.11 -7.47
N THR A 55 6.19 -5.37 -6.66
CA THR A 55 7.53 -4.85 -6.91
C THR A 55 8.60 -5.93 -7.05
N GLY A 56 8.28 -7.20 -6.74
CA GLY A 56 9.27 -8.29 -6.71
C GLY A 56 10.27 -8.19 -5.55
N ILE A 57 10.03 -7.32 -4.56
CA ILE A 57 10.95 -7.08 -3.44
C ILE A 57 10.41 -7.73 -2.17
N GLU A 58 11.23 -8.58 -1.56
CA GLU A 58 10.96 -9.07 -0.21
C GLU A 58 11.28 -7.96 0.81
N VAL A 59 10.28 -7.61 1.62
CA VAL A 59 10.40 -6.56 2.63
C VAL A 59 10.33 -7.14 4.03
N LYS A 60 11.00 -6.47 4.98
CA LYS A 60 10.80 -6.69 6.40
C LYS A 60 10.00 -5.52 6.97
N GLU A 61 9.05 -5.82 7.85
CA GLU A 61 8.27 -4.83 8.55
C GLU A 61 9.15 -3.90 9.39
N GLY A 62 8.87 -2.60 9.28
CA GLY A 62 9.41 -1.56 10.15
C GLY A 62 8.37 -1.09 11.16
N ASN A 63 8.57 0.11 11.69
CA ASN A 63 7.59 0.74 12.58
C ASN A 63 6.34 1.15 11.80
N LEU A 64 5.16 1.01 12.42
CA LEU A 64 3.94 1.63 11.93
C LEU A 64 4.06 3.15 12.07
N LEU A 65 4.06 3.87 10.95
CA LEU A 65 4.25 5.32 10.94
C LEU A 65 2.94 6.10 10.99
N PHE A 66 1.94 5.67 10.21
CA PHE A 66 0.68 6.36 10.06
C PHE A 66 -0.49 5.38 9.95
N ILE A 67 -1.66 5.80 10.43
CA ILE A 67 -2.96 5.16 10.19
C ILE A 67 -3.85 6.22 9.55
N ARG A 68 -4.53 5.88 8.46
CA ARG A 68 -5.50 6.76 7.81
C ARG A 68 -6.84 6.05 7.67
N GLU A 69 -7.91 6.79 7.84
CA GLU A 69 -9.26 6.37 7.51
C GLU A 69 -9.71 7.15 6.27
N CYS A 70 -10.16 6.44 5.23
CA CYS A 70 -10.67 7.05 4.01
C CYS A 70 -12.14 6.66 3.88
N PHE A 71 -13.00 7.69 3.85
CA PHE A 71 -14.41 7.53 3.54
C PHE A 71 -14.57 7.75 2.04
N MET A 72 -14.95 6.70 1.32
CA MET A 72 -15.35 6.80 -0.07
C MET A 72 -16.87 6.93 -0.07
N ASP A 73 -17.39 7.94 -0.77
CA ASP A 73 -18.82 8.09 -0.93
C ASP A 73 -19.37 6.84 -1.66
N PRO A 74 -20.50 6.29 -1.22
CA PRO A 74 -21.15 5.23 -1.97
C PRO A 74 -21.64 5.83 -3.30
N GLU A 75 -21.11 5.33 -4.42
CA GLU A 75 -21.80 5.46 -5.71
C GLU A 75 -23.22 4.89 -5.65
#